data_AF-A0A7G3UKW5-F1
#
_entry.id   AF-A0A7G3UKW5-F1
#
_cell.length_a   1.000
_cell.length_b   1.000
_cell.length_c   1.000
_cell.angle_alpha   90.00
_cell.angle_beta   90.00
_cell.angle_gamma   90.00
#
_symmetry.space_group_name_H-M   'P 1'
#
loop_
_entity.id
_entity.type
_entity.pdbx_description
1 polymer ?
#
loop_
_entity_poly.entity_id
_entity_poly.type
_entity_poly.pdbx_seq_one_letter_code
_entity_poly.pdbx_strand_id
1 'polypeptide(L)'
;MRRFLASSTGVAACAAFVLPLALPSGASAATLPADPRDAPPAPRAQPARSVQAAPDVPGSTQSLPLPDRPEGSADPEASETPSETPSEAQSETPSARSVPPTRVPERGRYEPRVRPFSLVGVVWDDAAAELHGTVQIRTRAAGTGDWSGWQDVETHTGDHGADPGTAEAASGRLRGATAPLWVGESDGVEVRVRGEDTDRELPRGLRLELVDPGQSAPGTAEAPDEPGAAGAPGGPALLPGSRSVQPAAAARPPYPDGFPASFLAGQYTASRPGITSRKQWGANESLREGGYVYTRTVKAAFVHHTSTGNNYTCAQAPSVLRGIYRYHVVSSGWRDFGYNFAVDKCGNIYEGRAGGVAKAVLGAHTLGFNSNTMGVAVLGTYNKTDPSAAVATAVARLTAWKLGLFQANPRGKVTLTSGGSGKYKKGRKVSFNVISGHRDGVSTDCPGTRLYNRLPAIRTASADYQGRT
;
A
#
# COMPACT_ATOMS: atom_id res chain seq x y z
N MET A 1 13.97 -14.13 -50.78
CA MET A 1 14.28 -15.50 -51.24
C MET A 1 15.28 -16.12 -50.26
N ARG A 2 15.13 -17.43 -49.96
CA ARG A 2 15.92 -18.31 -49.05
C ARG A 2 15.66 -18.02 -47.55
N ARG A 3 14.87 -18.75 -46.75
CA ARG A 3 14.59 -20.20 -46.53
C ARG A 3 15.84 -21.03 -46.23
N PHE A 4 16.00 -21.39 -44.95
CA PHE A 4 16.61 -22.65 -44.52
C PHE A 4 15.74 -23.29 -43.43
N LEU A 5 15.18 -24.45 -43.79
CA LEU A 5 14.67 -25.49 -42.91
C LEU A 5 15.87 -26.29 -42.39
N ALA A 6 15.84 -26.70 -41.13
CA ALA A 6 16.57 -27.87 -40.67
C ALA A 6 15.73 -28.57 -39.60
N SER A 7 15.23 -29.74 -39.98
CA SER A 7 14.53 -30.72 -39.17
C SER A 7 15.41 -31.97 -39.09
N SER A 8 15.61 -32.53 -37.92
CA SER A 8 15.88 -33.97 -37.73
C SER A 8 15.68 -34.39 -36.28
N THR A 9 14.69 -35.27 -36.06
CA THR A 9 14.77 -36.57 -35.34
C THR A 9 15.98 -36.76 -34.41
N GLY A 10 15.88 -37.18 -33.14
CA GLY A 10 14.89 -38.01 -32.46
C GLY A 10 15.66 -39.10 -31.70
N VAL A 11 15.55 -39.19 -30.37
CA VAL A 11 15.89 -40.40 -29.60
C VAL A 11 14.91 -40.48 -28.43
N ALA A 12 14.13 -41.56 -28.43
CA ALA A 12 13.27 -41.99 -27.35
C ALA A 12 14.09 -42.76 -26.31
N ALA A 13 13.81 -42.55 -25.03
CA ALA A 13 14.16 -43.49 -23.97
C ALA A 13 13.00 -43.55 -22.97
N CYS A 14 12.25 -44.64 -23.04
CA CYS A 14 11.23 -45.04 -22.09
C CYS A 14 11.86 -45.43 -20.75
N ALA A 15 11.32 -44.95 -19.64
CA ALA A 15 11.46 -45.59 -18.34
C ALA A 15 10.08 -45.61 -17.67
N ALA A 16 9.45 -46.78 -17.70
CA ALA A 16 8.25 -47.10 -16.96
C ALA A 16 8.62 -47.35 -15.50
N PHE A 17 7.91 -46.72 -14.56
CA PHE A 17 7.85 -47.20 -13.18
C PHE A 17 6.40 -47.27 -12.69
N VAL A 18 6.12 -48.46 -12.19
CA VAL A 18 4.86 -49.09 -11.80
C VAL A 18 4.24 -48.42 -10.57
N LEU A 19 2.95 -48.10 -10.64
CA LEU A 19 2.08 -47.84 -9.48
C LEU A 19 1.75 -49.17 -8.77
N PRO A 20 1.57 -49.14 -7.43
CA PRO A 20 0.61 -50.02 -6.77
C PRO A 20 -0.64 -49.24 -6.34
N LEU A 21 -1.77 -49.63 -6.92
CA LEU A 21 -3.11 -49.40 -6.40
C LEU A 21 -3.31 -50.28 -5.15
N ALA A 22 -3.73 -49.69 -4.04
CA ALA A 22 -4.29 -50.42 -2.91
C ALA A 22 -5.46 -49.62 -2.31
N LEU A 23 -6.67 -50.08 -2.63
CA LEU A 23 -7.89 -49.80 -1.88
C LEU A 23 -8.11 -50.92 -0.85
N PRO A 24 -8.68 -50.64 0.32
CA PRO A 24 -9.51 -51.61 1.00
C PRO A 24 -10.96 -51.14 1.03
N SER A 25 -11.80 -51.89 0.33
CA SER A 25 -13.24 -51.98 0.59
C SER A 25 -13.46 -52.88 1.81
N GLY A 26 -14.30 -52.42 2.75
CA GLY A 26 -14.76 -53.23 3.87
C GLY A 26 -16.10 -52.72 4.37
N ALA A 27 -17.19 -53.26 3.82
CA ALA A 27 -18.55 -53.09 4.32
C ALA A 27 -19.15 -54.45 4.66
N SER A 28 -19.61 -54.60 5.90
CA SER A 28 -20.55 -55.59 6.44
C SER A 28 -20.59 -55.36 7.96
N ALA A 29 -21.68 -55.45 8.70
CA ALA A 29 -23.11 -55.54 8.44
C ALA A 29 -23.76 -55.19 9.80
N ALA A 30 -24.98 -54.66 9.79
CA ALA A 30 -25.72 -54.29 10.99
C ALA A 30 -26.27 -55.51 11.74
N THR A 31 -26.15 -55.49 13.07
CA THR A 31 -26.90 -56.39 13.99
C THR A 31 -27.44 -55.56 15.16
N LEU A 32 -28.74 -55.66 15.44
CA LEU A 32 -29.43 -55.27 16.67
C LEU A 32 -30.66 -56.18 16.85
N PRO A 33 -31.28 -56.34 18.05
CA PRO A 33 -30.94 -55.78 19.37
C PRO A 33 -30.94 -56.81 20.53
N ALA A 34 -30.36 -56.45 21.69
CA ALA A 34 -30.70 -57.07 22.98
C ALA A 34 -30.62 -56.03 24.13
N ASP A 35 -31.72 -55.95 24.89
CA ASP A 35 -31.96 -55.37 26.24
C ASP A 35 -31.73 -53.85 26.53
N PRO A 36 -32.77 -53.08 26.94
CA PRO A 36 -32.69 -51.63 27.13
C PRO A 36 -32.23 -51.19 28.54
N ARG A 37 -31.28 -51.88 29.19
CA ARG A 37 -30.82 -51.51 30.55
C ARG A 37 -29.32 -51.24 30.72
N ASP A 38 -28.52 -51.26 29.64
CA ASP A 38 -27.08 -50.93 29.66
C ASP A 38 -26.70 -49.86 28.61
N ALA A 39 -27.35 -48.69 28.65
CA ALA A 39 -26.94 -47.56 27.82
C ALA A 39 -25.73 -46.82 28.44
N PRO A 40 -24.56 -46.74 27.77
CA PRO A 40 -23.46 -45.91 28.24
C PRO A 40 -23.85 -44.42 28.19
N PRO A 41 -23.33 -43.57 29.10
CA PRO A 41 -23.67 -42.16 29.13
C PRO A 41 -23.31 -41.49 27.80
N ALA A 42 -24.21 -40.62 27.31
CA ALA A 42 -24.06 -39.90 26.05
C ALA A 42 -22.67 -39.25 25.95
N PRO A 43 -21.98 -39.35 24.79
CA PRO A 43 -20.68 -38.71 24.64
C PRO A 43 -20.86 -37.20 24.80
N ARG A 44 -20.09 -36.61 25.73
CA ARG A 44 -19.92 -35.16 25.83
C ARG A 44 -19.66 -34.61 24.43
N ALA A 45 -20.39 -33.55 24.06
CA ALA A 45 -20.17 -32.81 22.84
C ALA A 45 -18.66 -32.56 22.68
N GLN A 46 -18.07 -33.17 21.66
CA GLN A 46 -16.69 -32.88 21.28
C GLN A 46 -16.64 -31.38 20.96
N PRO A 47 -15.67 -30.60 21.47
CA PRO A 47 -15.46 -29.26 20.97
C PRO A 47 -15.30 -29.38 19.45
N ALA A 48 -16.01 -28.51 18.71
CA ALA A 48 -15.96 -28.47 17.26
C ALA A 48 -14.51 -28.65 16.81
N ARG A 49 -14.25 -29.68 15.99
CA ARG A 49 -12.93 -29.90 15.38
C ARG A 49 -12.44 -28.55 14.88
N SER A 50 -11.35 -28.08 15.45
CA SER A 50 -10.62 -26.94 14.94
C SER A 50 -10.28 -27.28 13.49
N VAL A 51 -11.00 -26.69 12.55
CA VAL A 51 -10.52 -26.59 11.17
C VAL A 51 -9.21 -25.83 11.31
N GLN A 52 -8.09 -26.56 11.17
CA GLN A 52 -6.76 -25.97 11.21
C GLN A 52 -6.75 -24.80 10.22
N ALA A 53 -6.55 -23.59 10.73
CA ALA A 53 -6.26 -22.45 9.89
C ALA A 53 -5.06 -22.83 9.02
N ALA A 54 -5.14 -22.51 7.72
CA ALA A 54 -4.01 -22.69 6.82
C ALA A 54 -2.74 -22.10 7.46
N PRO A 55 -1.58 -22.76 7.35
CA PRO A 55 -0.36 -22.29 7.99
C PRO A 55 -0.07 -20.86 7.58
N ASP A 56 0.28 -20.03 8.57
CA ASP A 56 0.60 -18.64 8.35
C ASP A 56 1.84 -18.53 7.45
N VAL A 57 1.78 -17.67 6.44
CA VAL A 57 2.90 -17.45 5.51
C VAL A 57 3.35 -16.00 5.70
N PRO A 58 4.39 -15.77 6.52
CA PRO A 58 4.90 -14.44 6.78
C PRO A 58 5.18 -13.69 5.48
N GLY A 59 4.63 -12.49 5.36
CA GLY A 59 4.78 -11.69 4.16
C GLY A 59 4.00 -12.31 3.00
N SER A 60 2.69 -12.41 3.13
CA SER A 60 1.80 -12.93 2.09
C SER A 60 0.68 -11.96 1.74
N THR A 61 0.03 -12.24 0.61
CA THR A 61 -1.16 -11.53 0.15
C THR A 61 -2.25 -12.55 -0.12
N GLN A 62 -3.44 -12.34 0.42
CA GLN A 62 -4.62 -13.16 0.17
C GLN A 62 -5.59 -12.34 -0.67
N SER A 63 -5.87 -12.82 -1.89
CA SER A 63 -6.80 -12.18 -2.81
C SER A 63 -8.13 -12.92 -2.77
N LEU A 64 -9.19 -12.23 -2.35
CA LEU A 64 -10.51 -12.78 -2.13
C LEU A 64 -11.50 -12.11 -3.10
N PRO A 65 -12.13 -12.84 -4.04
CA PRO A 65 -13.10 -12.24 -4.94
C PRO A 65 -14.29 -11.66 -4.17
N LEU A 66 -14.77 -10.50 -4.63
CA LEU A 66 -16.02 -9.89 -4.17
C LEU A 66 -17.14 -10.29 -5.13
N PRO A 67 -18.07 -11.15 -4.69
CA PRO A 67 -19.13 -11.62 -5.56
C PRO A 67 -20.08 -10.48 -5.93
N ASP A 68 -20.69 -10.60 -7.10
CA ASP A 68 -21.65 -9.61 -7.62
C ASP A 68 -22.95 -9.56 -6.79
N ARG A 69 -23.18 -10.56 -5.91
CA ARG A 69 -24.28 -10.67 -4.95
C ARG A 69 -23.72 -11.08 -3.58
N PRO A 70 -24.08 -10.42 -2.47
CA PRO A 70 -23.60 -10.79 -1.14
C PRO A 70 -24.07 -12.19 -0.76
N GLU A 71 -23.14 -13.08 -0.40
CA GLU A 71 -23.48 -14.38 0.21
C GLU A 71 -24.10 -14.13 1.58
N GLY A 72 -25.35 -14.55 1.79
CA GLY A 72 -26.04 -14.48 3.08
C GLY A 72 -27.36 -13.70 3.12
N SER A 73 -27.84 -13.11 2.01
CA SER A 73 -29.23 -12.64 1.95
C SER A 73 -30.16 -13.84 1.68
N ALA A 74 -30.60 -14.52 2.75
CA ALA A 74 -31.74 -15.43 2.65
C ALA A 74 -32.95 -14.61 2.19
N ASP A 75 -33.50 -14.95 1.02
CA ASP A 75 -34.80 -14.45 0.57
C ASP A 75 -35.87 -15.01 1.52
N PRO A 76 -36.71 -14.19 2.18
CA PRO A 76 -37.86 -14.72 2.90
C PRO A 76 -38.92 -15.13 1.86
N GLU A 77 -39.26 -16.42 1.91
CA GLU A 77 -40.47 -17.05 1.36
C GLU A 77 -40.72 -16.96 -0.15
N ALA A 78 -40.46 -18.08 -0.82
CA ALA A 78 -41.36 -18.59 -1.85
C ALA A 78 -41.82 -19.99 -1.43
N SER A 79 -42.71 -20.05 -0.44
CA SER A 79 -43.56 -21.22 -0.20
C SER A 79 -44.99 -20.86 -0.64
N GLU A 80 -45.22 -20.73 -1.94
CA GLU A 80 -46.57 -20.75 -2.47
C GLU A 80 -46.98 -22.21 -2.73
N THR A 81 -47.87 -22.70 -1.87
CA THR A 81 -48.77 -23.80 -2.20
C THR A 81 -50.03 -23.18 -2.82
N PRO A 82 -50.56 -23.68 -3.96
CA PRO A 82 -51.85 -23.22 -4.45
C PRO A 82 -52.97 -24.10 -3.90
N SER A 83 -53.93 -23.50 -3.20
CA SER A 83 -55.27 -24.03 -3.01
C SER A 83 -56.28 -22.95 -3.41
N GLU A 84 -57.22 -23.34 -4.27
CA GLU A 84 -58.13 -22.48 -5.03
C GLU A 84 -59.39 -22.02 -4.23
N THR A 85 -59.72 -20.72 -4.35
CA THR A 85 -61.06 -20.06 -4.52
C THR A 85 -62.16 -20.10 -3.42
N PRO A 86 -63.20 -19.21 -3.46
CA PRO A 86 -63.23 -17.74 -3.71
C PRO A 86 -64.22 -16.96 -2.77
N SER A 87 -64.45 -15.66 -3.03
CA SER A 87 -65.48 -14.71 -2.47
C SER A 87 -64.88 -13.63 -1.56
N GLU A 88 -65.15 -12.31 -1.63
CA GLU A 88 -66.24 -11.52 -2.22
C GLU A 88 -65.76 -10.06 -2.39
N ALA A 89 -66.50 -9.27 -3.17
CA ALA A 89 -66.15 -7.94 -3.67
C ALA A 89 -65.94 -6.83 -2.63
N GLN A 90 -65.02 -5.90 -2.91
CA GLN A 90 -65.26 -4.45 -2.79
C GLN A 90 -64.19 -3.62 -3.54
N SER A 91 -64.65 -2.48 -4.05
CA SER A 91 -64.10 -1.65 -5.11
C SER A 91 -62.87 -0.83 -4.72
N GLU A 92 -61.82 -0.84 -5.55
CA GLU A 92 -60.74 0.17 -5.48
C GLU A 92 -60.38 0.73 -6.87
N THR A 93 -60.18 2.04 -6.88
CA THR A 93 -59.77 2.94 -7.98
C THR A 93 -58.41 2.58 -8.60
N PRO A 94 -58.15 2.91 -9.89
CA PRO A 94 -56.86 2.65 -10.51
C PRO A 94 -55.89 3.82 -10.30
N SER A 95 -54.70 3.55 -9.76
CA SER A 95 -53.40 4.27 -9.91
C SER A 95 -52.62 4.12 -8.59
N ALA A 96 -51.35 3.71 -8.50
CA ALA A 96 -50.26 3.67 -9.45
C ALA A 96 -49.39 2.44 -9.15
N ARG A 97 -48.83 1.85 -10.20
CA ARG A 97 -47.82 0.80 -10.12
C ARG A 97 -46.62 1.37 -9.36
N SER A 98 -46.41 0.93 -8.13
CA SER A 98 -45.20 1.21 -7.36
C SER A 98 -44.01 0.61 -8.11
N VAL A 99 -43.25 1.48 -8.78
CA VAL A 99 -41.92 1.14 -9.28
C VAL A 99 -41.09 0.75 -8.04
N PRO A 100 -40.54 -0.47 -7.96
CA PRO A 100 -39.68 -0.82 -6.82
C PRO A 100 -38.50 0.15 -6.79
N PRO A 101 -38.04 0.61 -5.60
CA PRO A 101 -36.90 1.50 -5.53
C PRO A 101 -35.70 0.83 -6.20
N THR A 102 -35.18 1.49 -7.22
CA THR A 102 -33.96 1.11 -7.94
C THR A 102 -32.84 0.96 -6.91
N ARG A 103 -32.40 -0.28 -6.63
CA ARG A 103 -31.34 -0.52 -5.66
C ARG A 103 -30.00 -0.09 -6.27
N VAL A 104 -29.29 0.78 -5.54
CA VAL A 104 -27.88 1.07 -5.79
C VAL A 104 -27.09 -0.24 -5.75
N PRO A 105 -26.19 -0.52 -6.71
CA PRO A 105 -25.40 -1.74 -6.70
C PRO A 105 -24.52 -1.79 -5.43
N GLU A 106 -24.72 -2.84 -4.61
CA GLU A 106 -23.94 -3.12 -3.40
C GLU A 106 -23.31 -4.52 -3.51
N ARG A 107 -21.98 -4.59 -3.42
CA ARG A 107 -21.22 -5.85 -3.34
C ARG A 107 -20.53 -5.92 -2.00
N GLY A 108 -20.54 -7.09 -1.37
CA GLY A 108 -19.90 -7.25 -0.07
C GLY A 108 -19.56 -8.69 0.24
N ARG A 109 -18.60 -8.86 1.14
CA ARG A 109 -18.17 -10.17 1.62
C ARG A 109 -18.01 -10.12 3.12
N TYR A 110 -18.56 -11.13 3.79
CA TYR A 110 -18.29 -11.45 5.18
C TYR A 110 -17.34 -12.63 5.22
N GLU A 111 -16.17 -12.47 5.84
CA GLU A 111 -15.29 -13.60 6.13
C GLU A 111 -14.95 -13.65 7.62
N PRO A 112 -15.55 -14.59 8.38
CA PRO A 112 -15.31 -14.70 9.81
C PRO A 112 -13.91 -15.22 10.14
N ARG A 113 -13.21 -15.88 9.20
CA ARG A 113 -11.85 -16.41 9.40
C ARG A 113 -11.03 -16.36 8.13
N VAL A 114 -10.00 -15.53 8.14
CA VAL A 114 -8.95 -15.44 7.11
C VAL A 114 -7.59 -15.70 7.76
N ARG A 115 -6.52 -15.90 6.99
CA ARG A 115 -5.18 -15.87 7.60
C ARG A 115 -4.92 -14.47 8.18
N PRO A 116 -4.04 -14.33 9.19
CA PRO A 116 -3.69 -13.02 9.74
C PRO A 116 -3.25 -12.03 8.66
N PHE A 117 -3.61 -10.77 8.86
CA PHE A 117 -3.24 -9.65 7.99
C PHE A 117 -3.19 -8.36 8.80
N SER A 118 -2.46 -7.36 8.31
CA SER A 118 -2.34 -6.05 9.00
C SER A 118 -2.68 -4.87 8.10
N LEU A 119 -2.86 -5.12 6.80
CA LEU A 119 -3.25 -4.12 5.80
C LEU A 119 -4.28 -4.72 4.84
N VAL A 120 -5.25 -3.90 4.43
CA VAL A 120 -6.33 -4.32 3.55
C VAL A 120 -6.60 -3.27 2.47
N GLY A 121 -6.96 -3.69 1.27
CA GLY A 121 -7.42 -2.82 0.20
C GLY A 121 -8.30 -3.56 -0.79
N VAL A 122 -8.90 -2.84 -1.74
CA VAL A 122 -9.72 -3.42 -2.81
C VAL A 122 -9.09 -3.12 -4.15
N VAL A 123 -8.97 -4.13 -5.02
CA VAL A 123 -8.43 -4.02 -6.38
C VAL A 123 -9.41 -4.52 -7.43
N TRP A 124 -9.24 -4.10 -8.68
CA TRP A 124 -10.03 -4.51 -9.83
C TRP A 124 -9.17 -4.66 -11.09
N ASP A 125 -9.71 -5.31 -12.12
CA ASP A 125 -8.90 -5.78 -13.26
C ASP A 125 -8.32 -4.64 -14.11
N ASP A 126 -9.12 -3.63 -14.44
CA ASP A 126 -8.73 -2.53 -15.33
C ASP A 126 -8.24 -1.31 -14.53
N ALA A 127 -6.93 -1.03 -14.58
CA ALA A 127 -6.35 0.15 -13.95
C ALA A 127 -6.86 1.50 -14.47
N ALA A 128 -7.45 1.53 -15.67
CA ALA A 128 -8.06 2.75 -16.22
C ALA A 128 -9.53 2.93 -15.79
N ALA A 129 -10.17 1.91 -15.24
CA ALA A 129 -11.52 2.02 -14.70
C ALA A 129 -11.49 2.72 -13.35
N GLU A 130 -12.37 3.70 -13.15
CA GLU A 130 -12.57 4.37 -11.87
C GLU A 130 -13.70 3.70 -11.07
N LEU A 131 -13.50 3.58 -9.75
CA LEU A 131 -14.56 3.17 -8.83
C LEU A 131 -15.31 4.41 -8.35
N HIS A 132 -16.48 4.66 -8.95
CA HIS A 132 -17.42 5.70 -8.53
C HIS A 132 -18.34 5.13 -7.45
N GLY A 133 -18.00 5.37 -6.18
CA GLY A 133 -18.63 4.66 -5.08
C GLY A 133 -17.89 4.80 -3.76
N THR A 134 -18.51 4.20 -2.74
CA THR A 134 -17.92 4.09 -1.40
C THR A 134 -17.43 2.67 -1.17
N VAL A 135 -16.23 2.55 -0.60
CA VAL A 135 -15.70 1.29 -0.09
C VAL A 135 -15.56 1.44 1.41
N GLN A 136 -16.19 0.53 2.16
CA GLN A 136 -16.12 0.52 3.62
C GLN A 136 -15.67 -0.84 4.10
N ILE A 137 -14.77 -0.83 5.09
CA ILE A 137 -14.16 -2.04 5.65
C ILE A 137 -14.26 -1.98 7.17
N ARG A 138 -14.54 -3.12 7.78
CA ARG A 138 -14.28 -3.34 9.21
C ARG A 138 -13.54 -4.65 9.41
N THR A 139 -12.71 -4.72 10.44
CA THR A 139 -11.87 -5.88 10.72
C THR A 139 -12.05 -6.37 12.15
N ARG A 140 -11.75 -7.64 12.37
CA ARG A 140 -11.66 -8.24 13.69
C ARG A 140 -10.21 -8.27 14.14
N ALA A 141 -9.92 -7.68 15.30
CA ALA A 141 -8.58 -7.70 15.88
C ALA A 141 -8.22 -9.11 16.36
N ALA A 142 -7.08 -9.65 15.93
CA ALA A 142 -6.68 -11.03 16.23
C ALA A 142 -6.44 -11.27 17.73
N GLY A 143 -6.01 -10.24 18.47
CA GLY A 143 -5.69 -10.35 19.89
C GLY A 143 -6.89 -10.30 20.83
N THR A 144 -7.95 -9.58 20.48
CA THR A 144 -9.13 -9.41 21.35
C THR A 144 -10.39 -10.07 20.80
N GLY A 145 -10.46 -10.31 19.49
CA GLY A 145 -11.67 -10.77 18.81
C GLY A 145 -12.71 -9.67 18.57
N ASP A 146 -12.41 -8.42 18.91
CA ASP A 146 -13.33 -7.30 18.73
C ASP A 146 -13.36 -6.82 17.28
N TRP A 147 -14.56 -6.45 16.83
CA TRP A 147 -14.75 -5.81 15.52
C TRP A 147 -14.59 -4.30 15.62
N SER A 148 -13.90 -3.71 14.65
CA SER A 148 -13.90 -2.28 14.46
C SER A 148 -15.27 -1.76 14.03
N GLY A 149 -15.48 -0.44 14.16
CA GLY A 149 -16.49 0.25 13.35
C GLY A 149 -16.15 0.18 11.85
N TRP A 150 -17.13 0.51 11.01
CA TRP A 150 -16.90 0.68 9.57
C TRP A 150 -15.97 1.87 9.30
N GLN A 151 -14.98 1.66 8.44
CA GLN A 151 -14.01 2.67 8.03
C GLN A 151 -14.10 2.88 6.52
N ASP A 152 -14.16 4.14 6.10
CA ASP A 152 -14.09 4.49 4.67
C ASP A 152 -12.68 4.27 4.14
N VAL A 153 -12.59 3.74 2.93
CA VAL A 153 -11.35 3.56 2.19
C VAL A 153 -11.37 4.49 0.98
N GLU A 154 -10.29 5.26 0.81
CA GLU A 154 -10.15 6.19 -0.31
C GLU A 154 -10.12 5.45 -1.65
N THR A 155 -11.04 5.78 -2.56
CA THR A 155 -11.23 5.13 -3.86
C THR A 155 -10.60 5.90 -5.03
N HIS A 156 -10.29 7.19 -4.85
CA HIS A 156 -9.73 8.06 -5.90
C HIS A 156 -8.19 7.99 -5.97
N THR A 157 -7.67 6.79 -6.16
CA THR A 157 -6.22 6.51 -6.25
C THR A 157 -5.73 6.28 -7.68
N GLY A 158 -6.62 6.28 -8.68
CA GLY A 158 -6.25 6.17 -10.10
C GLY A 158 -5.34 7.28 -10.63
N ASP A 159 -5.22 8.38 -9.87
CA ASP A 159 -4.30 9.48 -10.13
C ASP A 159 -2.88 9.29 -9.54
N HIS A 160 -2.65 8.13 -8.91
CA HIS A 160 -1.32 7.57 -8.68
C HIS A 160 -1.00 6.50 -9.73
N GLY A 161 0.28 6.22 -9.96
CA GLY A 161 0.72 5.23 -10.93
C GLY A 161 1.67 5.80 -11.98
N ALA A 162 2.07 4.94 -12.91
CA ALA A 162 3.07 5.25 -13.91
C ALA A 162 2.53 6.13 -15.04
N ASP A 163 3.36 7.06 -15.50
CA ASP A 163 2.99 7.96 -16.60
C ASP A 163 2.69 7.16 -17.89
N PRO A 164 1.68 7.58 -18.69
CA PRO A 164 1.40 6.97 -19.99
C PRO A 164 2.62 6.94 -20.91
N GLY A 165 2.85 5.80 -21.56
CA GLY A 165 3.99 5.59 -22.47
C GLY A 165 5.30 5.19 -21.78
N THR A 166 5.30 4.98 -20.47
CA THR A 166 6.41 4.34 -19.76
C THR A 166 6.33 2.81 -19.86
N ALA A 167 7.47 2.11 -19.69
CA ALA A 167 7.50 0.66 -19.65
C ALA A 167 6.63 0.05 -18.53
N GLU A 168 6.49 0.77 -17.42
CA GLU A 168 5.62 0.36 -16.31
C GLU A 168 4.15 0.38 -16.68
N ALA A 169 3.70 1.47 -17.32
CA ALA A 169 2.33 1.60 -17.84
C ALA A 169 2.02 0.53 -18.90
N ALA A 170 3.01 0.13 -19.71
CA ALA A 170 2.85 -0.87 -20.76
C ALA A 170 2.98 -2.33 -20.28
N SER A 171 3.20 -2.57 -18.98
CA SER A 171 3.49 -3.91 -18.46
C SER A 171 2.34 -4.92 -18.57
N GLY A 172 1.09 -4.44 -18.72
CA GLY A 172 -0.12 -5.27 -18.70
C GLY A 172 -0.46 -5.87 -17.34
N ARG A 173 0.28 -5.51 -16.28
CA ARG A 173 0.08 -6.05 -14.91
C ARG A 173 -0.69 -5.10 -14.00
N LEU A 174 -0.85 -3.85 -14.40
CA LEU A 174 -1.44 -2.81 -13.56
C LEU A 174 -2.91 -3.13 -13.29
N ARG A 175 -3.30 -2.98 -12.02
CA ARG A 175 -4.68 -3.09 -11.56
C ARG A 175 -5.13 -1.78 -10.96
N GLY A 176 -6.42 -1.52 -11.06
CA GLY A 176 -7.02 -0.44 -10.29
C GLY A 176 -7.10 -0.87 -8.83
N ALA A 177 -6.93 0.08 -7.93
CA ALA A 177 -6.80 -0.19 -6.50
C ALA A 177 -7.30 1.00 -5.71
N THR A 178 -7.89 0.76 -4.54
CA THR A 178 -8.11 1.79 -3.51
C THR A 178 -6.79 2.13 -2.80
N ALA A 179 -6.78 3.18 -1.98
CA ALA A 179 -5.72 3.33 -0.98
C ALA A 179 -5.72 2.12 -0.03
N PRO A 180 -4.55 1.65 0.41
CA PRO A 180 -4.49 0.61 1.42
C PRO A 180 -4.84 1.16 2.80
N LEU A 181 -5.54 0.40 3.63
CA LEU A 181 -5.89 0.71 5.01
C LEU A 181 -5.06 -0.15 5.97
N TRP A 182 -4.33 0.49 6.90
CA TRP A 182 -3.66 -0.23 7.99
C TRP A 182 -4.68 -0.53 9.10
N VAL A 183 -4.81 -1.81 9.44
CA VAL A 183 -5.79 -2.30 10.41
C VAL A 183 -5.14 -2.91 11.65
N GLY A 184 -3.81 -3.07 11.65
CA GLY A 184 -3.10 -3.86 12.66
C GLY A 184 -3.47 -5.34 12.58
N GLU A 185 -2.90 -6.16 13.46
CA GLU A 185 -3.09 -7.61 13.45
C GLU A 185 -4.58 -7.99 13.50
N SER A 186 -5.09 -8.50 12.38
CA SER A 186 -6.50 -8.81 12.15
C SER A 186 -6.66 -10.21 11.56
N ASP A 187 -7.77 -10.89 11.89
CA ASP A 187 -8.05 -12.27 11.47
C ASP A 187 -9.49 -12.49 10.95
N GLY A 188 -10.23 -11.39 10.81
CA GLY A 188 -11.57 -11.35 10.23
C GLY A 188 -11.80 -10.03 9.49
N VAL A 189 -12.63 -10.07 8.45
CA VAL A 189 -12.89 -8.89 7.61
C VAL A 189 -14.32 -8.88 7.08
N GLU A 190 -14.87 -7.68 7.02
CA GLU A 190 -16.06 -7.38 6.23
C GLU A 190 -15.79 -6.20 5.33
N VAL A 191 -16.32 -6.28 4.11
CA VAL A 191 -16.24 -5.22 3.13
C VAL A 191 -17.59 -5.02 2.48
N ARG A 192 -17.93 -3.75 2.24
CA ARG A 192 -19.03 -3.35 1.38
C ARG A 192 -18.57 -2.30 0.39
N VAL A 193 -18.95 -2.47 -0.86
CA VAL A 193 -18.68 -1.59 -1.99
C VAL A 193 -20.03 -1.18 -2.55
N ARG A 194 -20.32 0.12 -2.53
CA ARG A 194 -21.58 0.69 -3.01
C ARG A 194 -21.30 1.66 -4.14
N GLY A 195 -21.98 1.51 -5.27
CA GLY A 195 -21.93 2.50 -6.34
C GLY A 195 -22.54 3.84 -5.90
N GLU A 196 -22.16 4.93 -6.54
CA GLU A 196 -22.80 6.24 -6.33
C GLU A 196 -24.19 6.34 -6.98
N ASP A 197 -24.35 5.74 -8.16
CA ASP A 197 -25.57 5.78 -8.97
C ASP A 197 -25.93 4.38 -9.50
N THR A 198 -27.21 4.16 -9.82
CA THR A 198 -27.69 2.88 -10.39
C THR A 198 -27.22 2.63 -11.82
N ASP A 199 -26.85 3.69 -12.52
CA ASP A 199 -26.48 3.65 -13.95
C ASP A 199 -24.97 3.46 -14.17
N ARG A 200 -24.16 3.54 -13.10
CA ARG A 200 -22.71 3.32 -13.15
C ARG A 200 -22.37 1.97 -12.52
N GLU A 201 -22.02 1.02 -13.38
CA GLU A 201 -21.52 -0.28 -12.93
C GLU A 201 -20.18 -0.15 -12.19
N LEU A 202 -20.03 -0.93 -11.11
CA LEU A 202 -18.76 -1.08 -10.42
C LEU A 202 -17.73 -1.78 -11.34
N PRO A 203 -16.42 -1.49 -11.18
CA PRO A 203 -15.37 -2.15 -11.97
C PRO A 203 -15.43 -3.68 -11.89
N ARG A 204 -15.05 -4.35 -12.98
CA ARG A 204 -15.02 -5.82 -13.05
C ARG A 204 -13.85 -6.39 -12.25
N GLY A 205 -14.05 -7.59 -11.72
CA GLY A 205 -13.01 -8.35 -11.04
C GLY A 205 -12.60 -7.74 -9.70
N LEU A 206 -13.55 -7.15 -8.96
CA LEU A 206 -13.30 -6.65 -7.62
C LEU A 206 -12.80 -7.77 -6.70
N ARG A 207 -11.68 -7.51 -6.01
CA ARG A 207 -11.05 -8.42 -5.06
C ARG A 207 -10.63 -7.65 -3.83
N LEU A 208 -10.83 -8.27 -2.67
CA LEU A 208 -10.27 -7.83 -1.41
C LEU A 208 -8.86 -8.40 -1.27
N GLU A 209 -7.90 -7.54 -0.96
CA GLU A 209 -6.49 -7.89 -0.81
C GLU A 209 -6.11 -7.76 0.66
N LEU A 210 -5.84 -8.90 1.30
CA LEU A 210 -5.42 -8.99 2.69
C LEU A 210 -3.92 -9.20 2.75
N VAL A 211 -3.20 -8.24 3.31
CA VAL A 211 -1.74 -8.18 3.28
C VAL A 211 -1.20 -8.41 4.68
N ASP A 212 -0.41 -9.46 4.81
CA ASP A 212 0.54 -9.61 5.91
C ASP A 212 1.86 -8.91 5.49
N PRO A 213 2.31 -7.87 6.22
CA PRO A 213 3.58 -7.18 5.93
C PRO A 213 4.82 -8.04 6.18
N GLY A 214 4.66 -9.20 6.81
CA GLY A 214 5.72 -10.11 7.22
C GLY A 214 6.53 -9.57 8.38
N GLN A 215 7.32 -10.45 8.97
CA GLN A 215 8.25 -10.08 10.02
C GLN A 215 9.38 -9.24 9.44
N SER A 216 9.88 -8.29 10.22
CA SER A 216 11.19 -7.71 9.96
C SER A 216 12.19 -8.87 10.00
N ALA A 217 13.11 -8.96 9.04
CA ALA A 217 14.27 -9.83 9.20
C ALA A 217 14.90 -9.54 10.57
N PRO A 218 15.37 -10.54 11.34
CA PRO A 218 16.11 -10.29 12.56
C PRO A 218 17.42 -9.57 12.19
N GLY A 219 17.35 -8.24 12.13
CA GLY A 219 18.50 -7.37 12.15
C GLY A 219 18.87 -7.20 13.60
N THR A 220 20.06 -7.67 13.97
CA THR A 220 20.78 -7.19 15.14
C THR A 220 20.57 -5.69 15.25
N ALA A 221 20.06 -5.25 16.40
CA ALA A 221 20.22 -3.88 16.81
C ALA A 221 21.72 -3.65 17.06
N GLU A 222 22.49 -3.50 15.99
CA GLU A 222 23.80 -2.88 16.07
C GLU A 222 23.54 -1.40 16.28
N ALA A 223 23.84 -0.97 17.50
CA ALA A 223 24.15 0.41 17.79
C ALA A 223 25.17 0.93 16.75
N PRO A 224 25.20 2.24 16.44
CA PRO A 224 26.18 2.78 15.53
C PRO A 224 27.59 2.39 16.00
N ASP A 225 28.34 1.69 15.13
CA ASP A 225 29.76 1.45 15.29
C ASP A 225 30.48 2.81 15.42
N GLU A 226 30.82 3.17 16.66
CA GLU A 226 31.94 4.06 16.94
C GLU A 226 33.22 3.22 16.74
N PRO A 227 34.14 3.59 15.83
CA PRO A 227 35.41 2.87 15.72
C PRO A 227 36.23 3.12 16.99
N GLY A 228 36.22 2.12 17.88
CA GLY A 228 37.08 2.04 19.04
C GLY A 228 38.55 1.96 18.63
N ALA A 229 39.33 2.93 19.08
CA ALA A 229 40.79 2.87 19.03
C ALA A 229 41.31 1.80 20.01
N ALA A 230 42.09 0.84 19.50
CA ALA A 230 42.80 -0.15 20.30
C ALA A 230 43.96 0.50 21.10
N GLY A 231 44.22 -0.02 22.31
CA GLY A 231 45.13 0.50 23.36
C GLY A 231 46.63 0.56 23.00
N ALA A 232 47.56 1.03 23.85
CA ALA A 232 47.67 1.09 25.32
C ALA A 232 48.87 2.03 25.70
N PRO A 233 49.51 1.99 26.91
CA PRO A 233 49.04 2.20 28.30
C PRO A 233 49.81 3.32 29.09
N GLY A 234 49.22 3.81 30.19
CA GLY A 234 49.94 4.20 31.44
C GLY A 234 50.44 5.64 31.67
N GLY A 235 49.99 6.28 32.77
CA GLY A 235 50.72 7.33 33.52
C GLY A 235 50.13 8.76 33.53
N PRO A 236 50.26 9.56 34.62
CA PRO A 236 49.15 10.37 35.14
C PRO A 236 49.18 11.89 34.84
N ALA A 237 47.97 12.47 34.95
CA ALA A 237 47.57 13.82 35.36
C ALA A 237 48.44 15.05 35.01
N LEU A 238 47.82 16.04 34.35
CA LEU A 238 47.93 17.49 34.63
C LEU A 238 46.89 18.27 33.77
N LEU A 239 46.02 19.05 34.41
CA LEU A 239 45.32 20.21 33.82
C LEU A 239 46.12 21.48 34.21
N PRO A 240 45.88 22.71 33.67
CA PRO A 240 44.86 23.14 32.70
C PRO A 240 45.39 24.04 31.54
N GLY A 241 44.54 24.31 30.55
CA GLY A 241 44.80 25.35 29.55
C GLY A 241 43.60 25.56 28.63
N SER A 242 42.84 26.62 28.90
CA SER A 242 41.69 27.08 28.12
C SER A 242 42.09 27.38 26.66
N ARG A 243 41.56 26.57 25.73
CA ARG A 243 41.46 26.95 24.31
C ARG A 243 40.00 26.86 23.88
N SER A 244 39.54 27.96 23.33
CA SER A 244 38.30 28.16 22.62
C SER A 244 38.01 26.98 21.68
N VAL A 245 36.97 26.21 22.01
CA VAL A 245 36.43 25.17 21.13
C VAL A 245 35.67 25.89 20.02
N GLN A 246 36.28 25.98 18.83
CA GLN A 246 35.50 26.15 17.60
C GLN A 246 34.59 24.92 17.48
N PRO A 247 33.28 25.06 17.21
CA PRO A 247 32.45 23.90 16.96
C PRO A 247 32.98 23.23 15.68
N ALA A 248 33.45 21.99 15.84
CA ALA A 248 33.79 21.13 14.72
C ALA A 248 32.57 21.06 13.80
N ALA A 249 32.76 21.48 12.55
CA ALA A 249 31.76 21.32 11.51
C ALA A 249 31.32 19.85 11.50
N ALA A 250 30.05 19.60 11.80
CA ALA A 250 29.49 18.25 11.81
C ALA A 250 29.85 17.57 10.49
N ALA A 251 30.63 16.50 10.58
CA ALA A 251 31.11 15.76 9.42
C ALA A 251 29.88 15.31 8.60
N ARG A 252 29.81 15.77 7.34
CA ARG A 252 28.79 15.35 6.39
C ARG A 252 28.86 13.81 6.28
N PRO A 253 27.74 13.07 6.39
CA PRO A 253 27.77 11.63 6.12
C PRO A 253 28.25 11.41 4.68
N PRO A 254 29.11 10.41 4.43
CA PRO A 254 29.71 10.21 3.11
C PRO A 254 28.64 9.97 2.05
N TYR A 255 28.75 10.69 0.93
CA TYR A 255 27.97 10.40 -0.26
C TYR A 255 28.47 9.09 -0.88
N PRO A 256 27.60 8.27 -1.50
CA PRO A 256 28.05 7.05 -2.16
C PRO A 256 29.02 7.36 -3.31
N ASP A 257 29.93 6.43 -3.58
CA ASP A 257 30.93 6.54 -4.65
C ASP A 257 30.27 6.87 -6.00
N GLY A 258 30.87 7.82 -6.73
CA GLY A 258 30.36 8.32 -8.00
C GLY A 258 29.30 9.43 -7.89
N PHE A 259 29.05 9.98 -6.70
CA PHE A 259 28.25 11.20 -6.55
C PHE A 259 29.01 12.43 -7.10
N PRO A 260 28.51 13.14 -8.12
CA PRO A 260 29.27 14.24 -8.72
C PRO A 260 29.50 15.37 -7.71
N ALA A 261 30.78 15.69 -7.46
CA ALA A 261 31.17 16.76 -6.55
C ALA A 261 30.55 18.13 -6.93
N SER A 262 30.21 18.32 -8.21
CA SER A 262 29.49 19.49 -8.72
C SER A 262 28.12 19.73 -8.05
N PHE A 263 27.46 18.68 -7.54
CA PHE A 263 26.20 18.84 -6.81
C PHE A 263 26.39 19.35 -5.37
N LEU A 264 27.60 19.22 -4.82
CA LEU A 264 27.97 19.74 -3.49
C LEU A 264 28.59 21.14 -3.56
N ALA A 265 28.97 21.58 -4.76
CA ALA A 265 29.49 22.92 -5.05
C ALA A 265 28.38 23.97 -5.25
N GLY A 266 27.10 23.57 -5.22
CA GLY A 266 25.99 24.49 -5.29
C GLY A 266 25.89 25.35 -4.04
N GLN A 267 25.66 26.66 -4.22
CA GLN A 267 25.61 27.62 -3.10
C GLN A 267 24.47 27.33 -2.11
N TYR A 268 23.39 26.71 -2.59
CA TYR A 268 22.20 26.44 -1.79
C TYR A 268 21.97 24.94 -1.68
N THR A 269 22.57 24.33 -0.66
CA THR A 269 22.42 22.91 -0.31
C THR A 269 22.06 22.78 1.17
N ALA A 270 21.48 21.63 1.55
CA ALA A 270 21.19 21.32 2.95
C ALA A 270 21.85 19.99 3.34
N SER A 271 22.07 19.78 4.65
CA SER A 271 22.57 18.50 5.16
C SER A 271 21.60 17.36 4.87
N ARG A 272 22.15 16.20 4.49
CA ARG A 272 21.35 14.99 4.30
C ARG A 272 20.71 14.58 5.63
N PRO A 273 19.38 14.48 5.73
CA PRO A 273 18.76 13.97 6.95
C PRO A 273 19.04 12.47 7.10
N GLY A 274 18.84 11.94 8.32
CA GLY A 274 18.80 10.50 8.54
C GLY A 274 17.70 9.88 7.66
N ILE A 275 18.04 8.87 6.86
CA ILE A 275 17.09 8.15 6.01
C ILE A 275 17.28 6.66 6.28
N THR A 276 16.24 6.03 6.81
CA THR A 276 16.17 4.58 6.98
C THR A 276 16.11 3.92 5.60
N SER A 277 17.15 3.17 5.27
CA SER A 277 17.28 2.45 4.00
C SER A 277 16.25 1.33 3.85
N ARG A 278 16.06 0.88 2.61
CA ARG A 278 15.22 -0.28 2.28
C ARG A 278 15.57 -1.54 3.07
N LYS A 279 16.86 -1.81 3.22
CA LYS A 279 17.35 -2.92 4.06
C LYS A 279 16.92 -2.75 5.53
N GLN A 280 17.05 -1.55 6.09
CA GLN A 280 16.75 -1.29 7.50
C GLN A 280 15.26 -1.40 7.83
N TRP A 281 14.35 -1.00 6.93
CA TRP A 281 12.91 -1.19 7.16
C TRP A 281 12.38 -2.57 6.73
N GLY A 282 13.25 -3.42 6.18
CA GLY A 282 12.93 -4.81 5.82
C GLY A 282 12.24 -4.95 4.46
N ALA A 283 12.56 -4.10 3.49
CA ALA A 283 12.06 -4.23 2.13
C ALA A 283 12.44 -5.59 1.54
N ASN A 284 11.45 -6.36 1.08
CA ASN A 284 11.73 -7.55 0.30
C ASN A 284 12.04 -7.18 -1.17
N GLU A 285 13.31 -7.08 -1.50
CA GLU A 285 13.77 -6.72 -2.84
C GLU A 285 13.37 -7.72 -3.94
N SER A 286 12.96 -8.95 -3.60
CA SER A 286 12.50 -9.92 -4.60
C SER A 286 11.10 -9.65 -5.14
N LEU A 287 10.32 -8.76 -4.48
CA LEU A 287 8.98 -8.40 -4.95
C LEU A 287 9.06 -7.48 -6.18
N ARG A 288 9.92 -6.46 -6.13
CA ARG A 288 9.98 -5.43 -7.17
C ARG A 288 10.57 -5.96 -8.48
N GLU A 289 10.26 -5.26 -9.55
CA GLU A 289 10.94 -5.48 -10.82
C GLU A 289 12.42 -5.08 -10.74
N GLY A 290 13.26 -5.79 -11.49
CA GLY A 290 14.67 -5.47 -11.64
C GLY A 290 14.91 -4.18 -12.42
N GLY A 291 16.11 -3.60 -12.21
CA GLY A 291 16.52 -2.36 -12.85
C GLY A 291 15.96 -1.08 -12.20
N TYR A 292 16.52 0.06 -12.59
CA TYR A 292 16.12 1.37 -12.10
C TYR A 292 15.91 2.32 -13.27
N VAL A 293 14.92 3.21 -13.15
CA VAL A 293 14.68 4.25 -14.15
C VAL A 293 15.00 5.60 -13.52
N TYR A 294 15.79 6.39 -14.22
CA TYR A 294 16.21 7.72 -13.77
C TYR A 294 15.70 8.80 -14.71
N THR A 295 15.31 9.92 -14.13
CA THR A 295 15.07 11.18 -14.85
C THR A 295 16.35 12.00 -14.86
N ARG A 296 16.33 13.15 -15.53
CA ARG A 296 17.54 13.99 -15.66
C ARG A 296 17.84 14.79 -14.40
N THR A 297 16.81 15.16 -13.64
CA THR A 297 16.90 16.06 -12.48
C THR A 297 15.68 15.87 -11.57
N VAL A 298 15.65 16.56 -10.42
CA VAL A 298 14.46 16.72 -9.57
C VAL A 298 14.16 18.22 -9.42
N LYS A 299 13.09 18.68 -10.07
CA LYS A 299 12.70 20.11 -10.08
C LYS A 299 11.63 20.45 -9.04
N ALA A 300 10.88 19.46 -8.58
CA ALA A 300 9.81 19.63 -7.61
C ALA A 300 9.61 18.37 -6.76
N ALA A 301 9.00 18.58 -5.60
CA ALA A 301 8.51 17.56 -4.71
C ALA A 301 6.97 17.62 -4.64
N PHE A 302 6.32 16.47 -4.84
CA PHE A 302 4.91 16.30 -4.55
C PHE A 302 4.78 15.61 -3.19
N VAL A 303 4.10 16.27 -2.26
CA VAL A 303 3.78 15.75 -0.94
C VAL A 303 2.44 15.02 -1.00
N HIS A 304 2.45 13.81 -0.45
CA HIS A 304 1.33 12.89 -0.39
C HIS A 304 1.02 12.53 1.05
N HIS A 305 -0.20 12.05 1.29
CA HIS A 305 -0.47 11.13 2.39
C HIS A 305 -0.70 9.72 1.83
N THR A 306 -0.70 8.70 2.67
CA THR A 306 -0.97 7.33 2.21
C THR A 306 -2.44 6.93 2.35
N SER A 307 -3.24 7.71 3.07
CA SER A 307 -4.62 7.39 3.45
C SER A 307 -4.79 6.08 4.23
N THR A 308 -3.70 5.59 4.84
CA THR A 308 -3.67 4.30 5.54
C THR A 308 -4.24 4.33 6.95
N GLY A 309 -4.69 5.48 7.45
CA GLY A 309 -5.03 5.65 8.86
C GLY A 309 -3.82 5.89 9.76
N ASN A 310 -4.09 6.33 10.99
CA ASN A 310 -3.08 6.85 11.93
C ASN A 310 -2.91 5.99 13.21
N ASN A 311 -3.55 4.82 13.28
CA ASN A 311 -3.60 3.96 14.48
C ASN A 311 -2.32 3.12 14.70
N TYR A 312 -1.39 3.05 13.75
CA TYR A 312 -0.09 2.38 13.91
C TYR A 312 0.80 3.11 14.93
N THR A 313 1.64 2.40 15.68
CA THR A 313 2.69 3.00 16.54
C THR A 313 3.93 3.36 15.73
N CYS A 314 4.80 4.27 16.19
CA CYS A 314 6.04 4.60 15.46
C CYS A 314 6.89 3.33 15.17
N ALA A 315 6.94 2.39 16.11
CA ALA A 315 7.66 1.13 15.95
C ALA A 315 7.07 0.22 14.85
N GLN A 316 5.78 0.38 14.52
CA GLN A 316 5.11 -0.33 13.43
C GLN A 316 5.31 0.34 12.07
N ALA A 317 5.91 1.53 11.98
CA ALA A 317 6.09 2.21 10.70
C ALA A 317 6.81 1.35 9.64
N PRO A 318 7.89 0.60 9.94
CA PRO A 318 8.48 -0.34 8.98
C PRO A 318 7.49 -1.39 8.46
N SER A 319 6.60 -1.92 9.31
CA SER A 319 5.56 -2.87 8.91
C SER A 319 4.52 -2.23 8.00
N VAL A 320 4.11 -0.99 8.29
CA VAL A 320 3.22 -0.20 7.40
C VAL A 320 3.87 -0.03 6.03
N LEU A 321 5.16 0.34 5.96
CA LEU A 321 5.90 0.44 4.70
C LEU A 321 5.91 -0.88 3.93
N ARG A 322 6.24 -2.00 4.58
CA ARG A 322 6.26 -3.32 3.93
C ARG A 322 4.88 -3.71 3.40
N GLY A 323 3.82 -3.42 4.15
CA GLY A 323 2.45 -3.66 3.72
C GLY A 323 2.09 -2.86 2.47
N ILE A 324 2.34 -1.55 2.46
CA ILE A 324 2.08 -0.68 1.29
C ILE A 324 2.95 -1.11 0.10
N TYR A 325 4.22 -1.44 0.32
CA TYR A 325 5.12 -1.92 -0.72
C TYR A 325 4.60 -3.20 -1.38
N ARG A 326 4.21 -4.18 -0.57
CA ARG A 326 3.59 -5.42 -1.06
C ARG A 326 2.29 -5.15 -1.78
N TYR A 327 1.43 -4.27 -1.25
CA TYR A 327 0.17 -3.89 -1.91
C TYR A 327 0.42 -3.27 -3.29
N HIS A 328 1.33 -2.29 -3.41
CA HIS A 328 1.66 -1.70 -4.70
C HIS A 328 2.17 -2.74 -5.71
N VAL A 329 3.06 -3.63 -5.29
CA VAL A 329 3.73 -4.55 -6.23
C VAL A 329 2.88 -5.79 -6.54
N VAL A 330 2.37 -6.46 -5.52
CA VAL A 330 1.66 -7.74 -5.66
C VAL A 330 0.19 -7.52 -6.02
N SER A 331 -0.47 -6.57 -5.37
CA SER A 331 -1.90 -6.32 -5.54
C SER A 331 -2.15 -5.36 -6.71
N SER A 332 -1.52 -4.19 -6.74
CA SER A 332 -1.71 -3.18 -7.79
C SER A 332 -0.86 -3.41 -9.06
N GLY A 333 0.13 -4.31 -9.00
CA GLY A 333 0.97 -4.68 -10.14
C GLY A 333 2.04 -3.64 -10.52
N TRP A 334 2.34 -2.69 -9.63
CA TRP A 334 3.36 -1.68 -9.85
C TRP A 334 4.77 -2.29 -9.79
N ARG A 335 5.76 -1.61 -10.36
CA ARG A 335 7.13 -2.16 -10.40
C ARG A 335 7.83 -2.12 -9.05
N ASP A 336 7.46 -1.18 -8.18
CA ASP A 336 8.05 -0.97 -6.85
C ASP A 336 7.11 -0.05 -6.03
N PHE A 337 7.53 0.36 -4.83
CA PHE A 337 6.93 1.45 -4.07
C PHE A 337 6.84 2.73 -4.94
N GLY A 338 5.64 3.28 -5.13
CA GLY A 338 5.46 4.39 -6.09
C GLY A 338 6.08 5.72 -5.68
N TYR A 339 6.32 5.94 -4.39
CA TYR A 339 6.90 7.18 -3.85
C TYR A 339 8.42 7.06 -3.69
N ASN A 340 9.17 8.14 -3.89
CA ASN A 340 10.62 8.12 -3.69
C ASN A 340 11.00 8.02 -2.21
N PHE A 341 10.20 8.65 -1.34
CA PHE A 341 10.42 8.67 0.10
C PHE A 341 9.10 8.50 0.84
N ALA A 342 9.20 7.99 2.07
CA ALA A 342 8.11 8.03 3.04
C ALA A 342 8.54 8.75 4.33
N VAL A 343 7.57 9.33 5.03
CA VAL A 343 7.75 9.97 6.35
C VAL A 343 6.67 9.45 7.28
N ASP A 344 7.02 8.85 8.41
CA ASP A 344 6.02 8.41 9.38
C ASP A 344 5.49 9.58 10.24
N LYS A 345 4.43 9.35 11.01
CA LYS A 345 3.82 10.36 11.90
C LYS A 345 4.75 10.88 13.00
N CYS A 346 5.90 10.23 13.20
CA CYS A 346 6.91 10.49 14.21
C CYS A 346 8.12 11.24 13.63
N GLY A 347 8.14 11.50 12.31
CA GLY A 347 9.17 12.26 11.62
C GLY A 347 10.36 11.43 11.13
N ASN A 348 10.29 10.09 11.18
CA ASN A 348 11.31 9.24 10.58
C ASN A 348 11.16 9.25 9.06
N ILE A 349 12.29 9.34 8.35
CA ILE A 349 12.32 9.37 6.88
C ILE A 349 12.84 8.03 6.37
N TYR A 350 12.15 7.48 5.37
CA TYR A 350 12.46 6.19 4.79
C TYR A 350 12.74 6.32 3.28
N GLU A 351 13.68 5.53 2.79
CA GLU A 351 13.83 5.29 1.35
C GLU A 351 12.63 4.50 0.82
N GLY A 352 11.91 5.07 -0.13
CA GLY A 352 10.81 4.42 -0.84
C GLY A 352 11.33 3.69 -2.06
N ARG A 353 11.04 4.19 -3.26
CA ARG A 353 11.41 3.58 -4.54
C ARG A 353 12.91 3.36 -4.69
N ALA A 354 13.30 2.14 -5.07
CA ALA A 354 14.68 1.71 -5.19
C ALA A 354 15.41 2.41 -6.34
N GLY A 355 16.73 2.52 -6.22
CA GLY A 355 17.60 3.13 -7.22
C GLY A 355 18.55 4.19 -6.66
N GLY A 356 18.43 4.49 -5.36
CA GLY A 356 19.37 5.33 -4.60
C GLY A 356 18.82 6.71 -4.29
N VAL A 357 18.73 7.03 -2.99
CA VAL A 357 18.12 8.27 -2.46
C VAL A 357 18.71 9.57 -3.01
N ALA A 358 19.95 9.58 -3.48
CA ALA A 358 20.58 10.79 -4.02
C ALA A 358 20.30 10.97 -5.54
N LYS A 359 19.96 9.90 -6.27
CA LYS A 359 19.68 9.93 -7.71
C LYS A 359 18.25 10.36 -8.04
N ALA A 360 18.01 10.86 -9.24
CA ALA A 360 16.69 11.28 -9.70
C ALA A 360 15.87 10.07 -10.17
N VAL A 361 15.48 9.18 -9.25
CA VAL A 361 14.67 7.98 -9.56
C VAL A 361 13.28 8.42 -10.04
N LEU A 362 12.85 7.91 -11.20
CA LEU A 362 11.49 8.13 -11.70
C LEU A 362 10.50 7.45 -10.75
N GLY A 363 9.53 8.18 -10.20
CA GLY A 363 8.45 7.64 -9.35
C GLY A 363 7.22 7.16 -10.14
N ALA A 364 6.18 6.79 -9.39
CA ALA A 364 4.83 6.46 -9.88
C ALA A 364 3.78 7.03 -8.90
N HIS A 365 4.02 8.24 -8.39
CA HIS A 365 3.26 8.87 -7.31
C HIS A 365 2.26 9.92 -7.80
N THR A 366 2.52 10.59 -8.92
CA THR A 366 1.69 11.69 -9.42
C THR A 366 1.54 11.53 -10.92
N LEU A 367 0.44 10.91 -11.34
CA LEU A 367 0.17 10.61 -12.73
C LEU A 367 0.28 11.87 -13.60
N GLY A 368 1.08 11.78 -14.67
CA GLY A 368 1.37 12.88 -15.57
C GLY A 368 2.52 13.79 -15.12
N PHE A 369 3.01 13.70 -13.88
CA PHE A 369 4.10 14.55 -13.37
C PHE A 369 5.18 13.76 -12.63
N ASN A 370 5.29 12.45 -12.82
CA ASN A 370 6.35 11.65 -12.20
C ASN A 370 7.74 12.03 -12.72
N SER A 371 7.84 12.46 -13.98
CA SER A 371 9.11 12.83 -14.61
C SER A 371 9.70 14.13 -14.05
N ASN A 372 10.97 14.06 -13.64
CA ASN A 372 11.75 15.14 -13.03
C ASN A 372 11.23 15.67 -11.70
N THR A 373 10.52 14.84 -10.94
CA THR A 373 9.98 15.19 -9.63
C THR A 373 10.28 14.07 -8.65
N MET A 374 9.95 14.29 -7.38
CA MET A 374 9.95 13.24 -6.37
C MET A 374 8.64 13.22 -5.61
N GLY A 375 8.24 12.03 -5.18
CA GLY A 375 7.10 11.82 -4.29
C GLY A 375 7.55 11.62 -2.85
N VAL A 376 6.92 12.34 -1.92
CA VAL A 376 7.11 12.16 -0.47
C VAL A 376 5.77 11.75 0.13
N ALA A 377 5.64 10.48 0.54
CA ALA A 377 4.43 9.97 1.19
C ALA A 377 4.50 10.08 2.71
N VAL A 378 3.64 10.89 3.29
CA VAL A 378 3.45 10.93 4.74
C VAL A 378 2.49 9.81 5.15
N LEU A 379 2.96 8.86 5.95
CA LEU A 379 2.17 7.71 6.37
C LEU A 379 1.04 8.14 7.29
N GLY A 380 -0.19 8.03 6.80
CA GLY A 380 -1.38 8.39 7.55
C GLY A 380 -2.48 9.03 6.70
N THR A 381 -3.52 9.49 7.40
CA THR A 381 -4.64 10.23 6.83
C THR A 381 -4.73 11.61 7.48
N TYR A 382 -4.63 12.66 6.67
CA TYR A 382 -4.48 14.05 7.14
C TYR A 382 -5.57 15.01 6.61
N ASN A 383 -6.76 14.49 6.26
CA ASN A 383 -7.90 15.32 5.89
C ASN A 383 -8.40 16.11 7.10
N LYS A 384 -8.45 15.46 8.27
CA LYS A 384 -8.97 16.03 9.52
C LYS A 384 -7.95 16.08 10.65
N THR A 385 -6.97 15.18 10.65
CA THR A 385 -5.87 15.13 11.64
C THR A 385 -4.71 16.01 11.23
N ASP A 386 -4.18 16.82 12.16
CA ASP A 386 -2.99 17.62 11.91
C ASP A 386 -1.71 16.76 11.89
N PRO A 387 -0.78 17.01 10.94
CA PRO A 387 0.55 16.41 11.03
C PRO A 387 1.31 16.96 12.23
N SER A 388 2.12 16.11 12.86
CA SER A 388 3.01 16.55 13.96
C SER A 388 4.06 17.54 13.45
N ALA A 389 4.62 18.34 14.36
CA ALA A 389 5.74 19.23 14.03
C ALA A 389 6.96 18.43 13.51
N ALA A 390 7.15 17.19 14.00
CA ALA A 390 8.19 16.29 13.54
C ALA A 390 8.00 15.91 12.06
N VAL A 391 6.77 15.62 11.62
CA VAL A 391 6.44 15.38 10.20
C VAL A 391 6.78 16.59 9.34
N ALA A 392 6.31 17.78 9.72
CA ALA A 392 6.57 19.00 8.96
C ALA A 392 8.09 19.29 8.84
N THR A 393 8.82 19.10 9.93
CA THR A 393 10.28 19.25 9.98
C THR A 393 10.99 18.22 9.10
N ALA A 394 10.57 16.96 9.16
CA ALA A 394 11.14 15.88 8.36
C ALA A 394 10.95 16.14 6.85
N VAL A 395 9.74 16.51 6.43
CA VAL A 395 9.46 16.87 5.02
C VAL A 395 10.28 18.09 4.61
N ALA A 396 10.39 19.12 5.45
CA ALA A 396 11.20 20.31 5.16
C ALA A 396 12.69 19.96 4.97
N ARG A 397 13.29 19.20 5.89
CA ARG A 397 14.70 18.77 5.80
C ARG A 397 14.96 17.88 4.58
N LEU A 398 14.08 16.90 4.33
CA LEU A 398 14.17 16.01 3.18
C LEU A 398 14.13 16.79 1.86
N THR A 399 13.13 17.67 1.71
CA THR A 399 12.97 18.48 0.51
C THR A 399 14.12 19.47 0.35
N ALA A 400 14.60 20.09 1.43
CA ALA A 400 15.74 21.00 1.39
C ALA A 400 16.98 20.32 0.83
N TRP A 401 17.33 19.14 1.37
CA TRP A 401 18.46 18.35 0.93
C TRP A 401 18.30 17.92 -0.52
N LYS A 402 17.20 17.22 -0.83
CA LYS A 402 17.03 16.58 -2.13
C LYS A 402 16.89 17.58 -3.27
N LEU A 403 16.14 18.67 -3.08
CA LEU A 403 16.04 19.76 -4.06
C LEU A 403 17.35 20.55 -4.16
N GLY A 404 18.09 20.66 -3.06
CA GLY A 404 19.41 21.31 -3.02
C GLY A 404 20.43 20.61 -3.91
N LEU A 405 20.39 19.27 -3.95
CA LEU A 405 21.20 18.48 -4.89
C LEU A 405 20.96 18.88 -6.37
N PHE A 406 19.80 19.46 -6.70
CA PHE A 406 19.46 19.89 -8.06
C PHE A 406 19.25 21.41 -8.18
N GLN A 407 19.69 22.17 -7.18
CA GLN A 407 19.61 23.64 -7.11
C GLN A 407 18.19 24.23 -7.26
N ALA A 408 17.15 23.45 -6.96
CA ALA A 408 15.77 23.93 -6.98
C ALA A 408 15.46 24.71 -5.69
N ASN A 409 14.89 25.90 -5.84
CA ASN A 409 14.50 26.77 -4.72
C ASN A 409 13.13 26.32 -4.13
N PRO A 410 13.06 25.87 -2.87
CA PRO A 410 11.81 25.39 -2.25
C PRO A 410 10.67 26.42 -2.20
N ARG A 411 10.98 27.72 -2.11
CA ARG A 411 9.99 28.82 -2.16
C ARG A 411 9.57 29.19 -3.58
N GLY A 412 10.28 28.67 -4.58
CA GLY A 412 10.07 29.03 -5.98
C GLY A 412 8.87 28.35 -6.63
N LYS A 413 8.68 28.68 -7.90
CA LYS A 413 7.76 27.99 -8.80
C LYS A 413 8.53 27.24 -9.88
N VAL A 414 7.90 26.20 -10.42
CA VAL A 414 8.41 25.43 -11.56
C VAL A 414 7.30 25.23 -12.58
N THR A 415 7.66 25.24 -13.87
CA THR A 415 6.76 24.78 -14.93
C THR A 415 7.10 23.34 -15.29
N LEU A 416 6.13 22.45 -15.18
CA LEU A 416 6.22 21.05 -15.59
C LEU A 416 5.30 20.79 -16.78
N THR A 417 5.62 19.78 -17.58
CA THR A 417 4.79 19.36 -18.72
C THR A 417 4.10 18.05 -18.35
N SER A 418 2.77 18.02 -18.45
CA SER A 418 1.98 16.83 -18.14
C SER A 418 2.28 15.70 -19.14
N GLY A 419 2.55 14.50 -18.63
CA GLY A 419 2.54 13.24 -19.37
C GLY A 419 1.12 12.74 -19.71
N GLY A 420 0.09 13.37 -19.13
CA GLY A 420 -1.32 12.99 -19.23
C GLY A 420 -1.86 12.49 -17.90
N SER A 421 -2.92 13.12 -17.42
CA SER A 421 -3.72 12.71 -16.26
C SER A 421 -5.19 13.10 -16.48
N GLY A 422 -6.09 12.69 -15.59
CA GLY A 422 -7.50 13.11 -15.64
C GLY A 422 -7.67 14.64 -15.58
N LYS A 423 -6.80 15.32 -14.81
CA LYS A 423 -6.84 16.79 -14.63
C LYS A 423 -6.13 17.57 -15.73
N TYR A 424 -4.97 17.11 -16.20
CA TYR A 424 -4.18 17.82 -17.20
C TYR A 424 -3.81 16.90 -18.36
N LYS A 425 -4.33 17.24 -19.55
CA LYS A 425 -3.99 16.56 -20.81
C LYS A 425 -2.49 16.55 -21.08
N LYS A 426 -2.01 15.51 -21.76
CA LYS A 426 -0.62 15.35 -22.18
C LYS A 426 -0.13 16.58 -22.94
N GLY A 427 1.09 17.02 -22.66
CA GLY A 427 1.74 18.19 -23.26
C GLY A 427 1.36 19.53 -22.62
N ARG A 428 0.37 19.58 -21.72
CA ARG A 428 0.01 20.81 -21.01
C ARG A 428 1.15 21.25 -20.09
N LYS A 429 1.61 22.49 -20.25
CA LYS A 429 2.53 23.14 -19.32
C LYS A 429 1.75 23.71 -18.14
N VAL A 430 2.14 23.36 -16.92
CA VAL A 430 1.47 23.77 -15.68
C VAL A 430 2.52 24.32 -14.71
N SER A 431 2.20 25.45 -14.08
CA SER A 431 3.05 26.05 -13.05
C SER A 431 2.67 25.51 -11.67
N PHE A 432 3.66 25.02 -10.94
CA PHE A 432 3.53 24.53 -9.57
C PHE A 432 4.42 25.31 -8.62
N ASN A 433 4.14 25.21 -7.32
CA ASN A 433 5.17 25.49 -6.33
C ASN A 433 6.21 24.36 -6.40
N VAL A 434 7.48 24.66 -6.10
CA VAL A 434 8.53 23.62 -6.11
C VAL A 434 8.23 22.51 -5.09
N ILE A 435 7.58 22.84 -3.97
CA ILE A 435 6.95 21.85 -3.08
C ILE A 435 5.44 22.00 -3.21
N SER A 436 4.80 21.02 -3.84
CA SER A 436 3.37 21.01 -4.13
C SER A 436 2.67 19.84 -3.45
N GLY A 437 1.36 19.97 -3.23
CA GLY A 437 0.53 18.84 -2.80
C GLY A 437 0.14 18.00 -4.01
N HIS A 438 -0.17 16.72 -3.81
CA HIS A 438 -0.63 15.86 -4.90
C HIS A 438 -1.85 16.43 -5.63
N ARG A 439 -2.83 16.97 -4.89
CA ARG A 439 -4.01 17.70 -5.40
C ARG A 439 -3.72 18.86 -6.36
N ASP A 440 -2.50 19.40 -6.36
CA ASP A 440 -2.13 20.44 -7.32
C ASP A 440 -2.04 19.86 -8.74
N GLY A 441 -1.47 18.65 -8.86
CA GLY A 441 -1.17 17.97 -10.11
C GLY A 441 -2.29 17.10 -10.67
N VAL A 442 -3.20 16.63 -9.82
CA VAL A 442 -4.27 15.67 -10.19
C VAL A 442 -5.57 15.93 -9.40
N SER A 443 -6.63 15.16 -9.65
CA SER A 443 -7.96 15.34 -9.05
C SER A 443 -8.15 14.45 -7.83
N THR A 444 -7.52 14.83 -6.71
CA THR A 444 -7.50 14.05 -5.47
C THR A 444 -7.55 14.95 -4.24
N ASP A 445 -7.95 14.38 -3.11
CA ASP A 445 -7.85 15.02 -1.80
C ASP A 445 -6.45 14.90 -1.18
N CYS A 446 -5.57 14.06 -1.70
CA CYS A 446 -4.19 13.92 -1.23
C CYS A 446 -3.41 15.26 -1.31
N PRO A 447 -2.64 15.69 -0.30
CA PRO A 447 -2.19 14.96 0.91
C PRO A 447 -3.12 15.12 2.13
N GLY A 448 -4.40 15.42 1.92
CA GLY A 448 -5.33 15.78 2.98
C GLY A 448 -5.21 17.25 3.37
N THR A 449 -6.34 17.85 3.75
CA THR A 449 -6.45 19.31 3.96
C THR A 449 -5.52 19.84 5.05
N ARG A 450 -5.36 19.12 6.16
CA ARG A 450 -4.49 19.58 7.26
C ARG A 450 -3.02 19.59 6.88
N LEU A 451 -2.53 18.55 6.20
CA LEU A 451 -1.15 18.50 5.74
C LEU A 451 -0.90 19.48 4.58
N TYR A 452 -1.85 19.61 3.66
CA TYR A 452 -1.77 20.58 2.56
C TYR A 452 -1.62 22.02 3.09
N ASN A 453 -2.36 22.39 4.13
CA ASN A 453 -2.27 23.71 4.77
C ASN A 453 -0.91 23.99 5.41
N ARG A 454 -0.07 22.97 5.68
CA ARG A 454 1.29 23.14 6.19
C ARG A 454 2.33 23.40 5.10
N LEU A 455 2.01 23.16 3.83
CA LEU A 455 2.98 23.27 2.73
C LEU A 455 3.64 24.66 2.61
N PRO A 456 2.95 25.81 2.80
CA PRO A 456 3.61 27.11 2.78
C PRO A 456 4.73 27.22 3.83
N ALA A 457 4.48 26.78 5.07
CA ALA A 457 5.48 26.81 6.14
C ALA A 457 6.64 25.82 5.85
N ILE A 458 6.33 24.65 5.29
CA ILE A 458 7.34 23.67 4.87
C ILE A 458 8.26 24.25 3.79
N ARG A 459 7.73 25.00 2.81
CA ARG A 459 8.55 25.68 1.77
C ARG A 459 9.51 26.67 2.38
N THR A 460 9.02 27.50 3.31
CA THR A 460 9.81 28.49 4.04
C THR A 460 10.96 27.79 4.77
N ALA A 461 10.65 26.84 5.65
CA ALA A 461 11.66 26.10 6.41
C ALA A 461 12.65 25.35 5.51
N SER A 462 12.17 24.74 4.41
CA SER A 462 13.00 24.02 3.46
C SER A 462 14.01 24.93 2.76
N ALA A 463 13.59 26.13 2.36
CA ALA A 463 14.50 27.14 1.79
C ALA A 463 15.50 27.67 2.83
N ASP A 464 15.07 27.86 4.08
CA ASP A 464 15.97 28.28 5.17
C ASP A 464 17.05 27.23 5.44
N TYR A 465 16.70 25.94 5.42
CA TYR A 465 17.67 24.85 5.51
C TYR A 465 18.66 24.80 4.33
N GLN A 466 18.31 25.36 3.17
CA GLN A 466 19.24 25.54 2.06
C GLN A 466 20.10 26.82 2.17
N GLY A 467 19.95 27.61 3.23
CA GLY A 467 20.63 28.90 3.38
C GLY A 467 20.09 29.99 2.46
N ARG A 468 18.86 29.86 1.97
CA ARG A 468 18.18 30.88 1.16
C ARG A 468 17.40 31.80 2.10
N THR A 469 18.05 32.82 2.62
CA THR A 469 17.43 33.87 3.44
C THR A 469 16.63 34.86 2.61
#